data_AF-A0A6A3AMY1-F1
#
_entry.id   AF-A0A6A3AMY1-F1
#
_cell.length_a   1.000
_cell.length_b   1.000
_cell.length_c   1.000
_cell.angle_alpha   90.00
_cell.angle_beta   90.00
_cell.angle_gamma   90.00
#
_symmetry.space_group_name_H-M   'P 1'
#
loop_
_entity.id
_entity.type
_entity.pdbx_description
1 polymer ?
#
loop_
_entity_poly.entity_id
_entity_poly.type
_entity_poly.pdbx_seq_one_letter_code
_entity_poly.pdbx_strand_id
1 'polypeptide(L)'
;MDTNLAIPLGPRKCLVVFDYFLEASLEGDKAFIERSLKDSEKVQMEDIVLCEGVQRGIESPAYNGGRYAPNVEKAMHHFHCLLHENLLN
;
A
#
# COMPACT_ATOMS: atom_id res chain seq x y z
N MET A 1 2.26 7.05 -15.20
CA MET A 1 1.81 7.51 -13.87
C MET A 1 0.76 6.53 -13.39
N ASP A 2 0.64 6.31 -12.10
CA ASP A 2 -0.32 5.40 -11.50
C ASP A 2 -1.09 6.08 -10.36
N THR A 3 -2.28 5.55 -10.05
CA THR A 3 -3.02 5.90 -8.85
C THR A 3 -3.38 4.66 -8.06
N ASN A 4 -3.27 4.75 -6.73
CA ASN A 4 -3.50 3.64 -5.81
C ASN A 4 -4.68 3.99 -4.91
N LEU A 5 -5.83 3.35 -5.14
CA LEU A 5 -7.04 3.55 -4.35
C LEU A 5 -7.18 2.42 -3.33
N ALA A 6 -6.98 2.73 -2.04
CA ALA A 6 -7.18 1.79 -0.94
C ALA A 6 -8.63 1.81 -0.44
N ILE A 7 -9.29 0.66 -0.47
CA ILE A 7 -10.69 0.47 -0.11
C ILE A 7 -10.79 -0.54 1.05
N PRO A 8 -11.22 -0.12 2.25
CA PRO A 8 -11.41 -1.04 3.36
C PRO A 8 -12.60 -1.96 3.07
N LEU A 9 -12.38 -3.28 3.15
CA LEU A 9 -13.43 -4.30 3.03
C LEU A 9 -13.81 -4.91 4.38
N GLY A 10 -13.06 -4.57 5.43
CA GLY A 10 -13.29 -4.97 6.82
C GLY A 10 -12.02 -4.79 7.66
N PRO A 11 -12.07 -5.12 8.96
CA PRO A 11 -10.94 -4.89 9.88
C PRO A 11 -9.65 -5.65 9.53
N ARG A 12 -9.74 -6.68 8.67
CA ARG A 12 -8.62 -7.55 8.28
C ARG A 12 -8.53 -7.74 6.76
N LYS A 13 -9.18 -6.86 5.99
CA LYS A 13 -9.27 -7.00 4.54
C LYS A 13 -9.33 -5.63 3.88
N CYS A 14 -8.43 -5.40 2.93
CA CYS A 14 -8.36 -4.20 2.10
C CYS A 14 -8.28 -4.62 0.63
N LEU A 15 -8.88 -3.85 -0.25
CA LEU A 15 -8.67 -3.92 -1.69
C LEU A 15 -7.90 -2.67 -2.11
N VAL A 16 -6.79 -2.84 -2.83
CA VAL A 16 -6.09 -1.72 -3.46
C VAL A 16 -6.26 -1.84 -4.96
N VAL A 17 -6.83 -0.81 -5.59
CA VAL A 17 -7.00 -0.72 -7.04
C VAL A 17 -5.88 0.14 -7.60
N PHE A 18 -5.13 -0.43 -8.54
CA PHE A 18 -4.05 0.26 -9.25
C PHE A 18 -4.53 0.60 -10.66
N ASP A 19 -4.61 1.90 -10.95
CA ASP A 19 -4.89 2.39 -12.30
C ASP A 19 -3.60 2.90 -12.94
N TYR A 20 -3.33 2.47 -14.17
CA TYR A 20 -2.12 2.84 -14.92
C TYR A 20 -2.45 3.79 -16.05
N PHE A 21 -1.73 4.90 -16.11
CA PHE A 21 -1.89 5.95 -17.10
C PHE A 21 -0.63 6.05 -17.95
N LEU A 22 -0.81 5.92 -19.27
CA LEU A 22 0.22 5.94 -20.29
C LEU A 22 0.02 7.17 -21.18
N GLU A 23 1.12 7.75 -21.67
CA GLU A 23 1.01 8.74 -22.74
C GLU A 23 0.56 8.07 -24.03
N ALA A 24 -0.26 8.78 -24.82
CA ALA A 24 -0.78 8.26 -26.09
C ALA A 24 0.33 7.84 -27.08
N SER A 25 1.51 8.46 -26.97
CA SER A 25 2.70 8.11 -27.76
C SER A 25 3.20 6.67 -27.51
N LEU A 26 2.89 6.09 -26.36
CA LEU A 26 3.36 4.77 -25.92
C LEU A 26 2.31 3.66 -26.09
N GLU A 27 1.09 3.98 -26.52
CA GLU A 27 -0.02 3.02 -26.62
C GLU A 27 0.31 1.82 -27.52
N GLY A 28 1.11 2.04 -28.58
CA GLY A 28 1.53 0.98 -29.51
C GLY A 28 2.68 0.11 -29.01
N ASP A 29 3.41 0.52 -27.96
CA ASP A 29 4.57 -0.20 -27.45
C ASP A 29 4.17 -1.30 -26.45
N LYS A 30 3.65 -2.39 -26.99
CA LYS A 30 3.18 -3.55 -26.21
C LYS A 30 4.27 -4.13 -25.31
N ALA A 31 5.53 -4.15 -25.78
CA ALA A 31 6.64 -4.73 -25.02
C ALA A 31 7.00 -3.87 -23.81
N PHE A 32 6.91 -2.55 -23.93
CA PHE A 32 7.04 -1.64 -22.80
C PHE A 32 5.90 -1.78 -21.79
N ILE A 33 4.65 -1.84 -22.28
CA ILE A 33 3.46 -1.96 -21.44
C ILE A 33 3.49 -3.26 -20.63
N GLU A 34 3.71 -4.41 -21.28
CA GLU A 34 3.74 -5.72 -20.60
C GLU A 34 4.84 -5.78 -19.53
N ARG A 35 6.02 -5.24 -19.82
CA ARG A 35 7.12 -5.21 -18.86
C ARG A 35 6.78 -4.33 -17.66
N SER A 36 6.22 -3.15 -17.90
CA SER A 36 5.85 -2.21 -16.84
C SER A 36 4.77 -2.79 -15.92
N LEU A 37 3.76 -3.45 -16.49
CA LEU A 37 2.71 -4.11 -15.71
C LEU A 37 3.27 -5.27 -14.88
N LYS A 38 4.17 -6.08 -15.45
CA LYS A 38 4.80 -7.20 -14.74
C LYS A 38 5.69 -6.74 -13.59
N ASP A 39 6.48 -5.68 -13.82
CA ASP A 39 7.33 -5.11 -12.77
C ASP A 39 6.47 -4.51 -11.64
N SER A 40 5.36 -3.86 -11.99
CA SER A 40 4.38 -3.40 -11.00
C SER A 40 3.81 -4.57 -10.21
N GLU A 41 3.24 -5.58 -10.88
CA GLU A 41 2.63 -6.75 -10.23
C GLU A 41 3.57 -7.38 -9.19
N LYS A 42 4.87 -7.48 -9.51
CA LYS A 42 5.87 -7.98 -8.57
C LYS A 42 5.95 -7.14 -7.29
N VAL A 43 6.04 -5.80 -7.41
CA VAL A 43 6.08 -4.89 -6.25
C VAL A 43 4.81 -5.01 -5.42
N GLN A 44 3.64 -5.11 -6.07
CA GLN A 44 2.36 -5.25 -5.35
C GLN A 44 2.27 -6.58 -4.59
N MET A 45 2.79 -7.66 -5.16
CA MET A 45 2.87 -8.95 -4.46
C MET A 45 3.81 -8.89 -3.26
N GLU A 46 4.92 -8.16 -3.35
CA GLU A 46 5.83 -7.92 -2.21
C GLU A 46 5.12 -7.15 -1.09
N ASP A 47 4.40 -6.08 -1.41
CA ASP A 47 3.61 -5.30 -0.44
C ASP A 47 2.52 -6.14 0.23
N ILE A 48 1.79 -6.98 -0.54
CA ILE A 48 0.77 -7.89 0.01
C ILE A 48 1.39 -8.83 1.03
N VAL A 49 2.51 -9.48 0.69
CA VAL A 49 3.19 -10.42 1.60
C VAL A 49 3.61 -9.73 2.90
N LEU A 50 4.15 -8.51 2.82
CA LEU A 50 4.54 -7.73 3.99
C LEU A 50 3.33 -7.33 4.85
N CYS A 51 2.29 -6.76 4.24
CA CYS A 51 1.08 -6.31 4.95
C CYS A 51 0.37 -7.48 5.64
N GLU A 52 0.21 -8.62 4.96
CA GLU A 52 -0.40 -9.81 5.57
C GLU A 52 0.47 -10.38 6.69
N GLY A 53 1.79 -10.35 6.53
CA GLY A 53 2.73 -10.74 7.59
C GLY A 53 2.60 -9.88 8.84
N VAL A 54 2.53 -8.56 8.66
CA VAL A 54 2.31 -7.59 9.75
C VAL A 54 0.94 -7.81 10.40
N GLN A 55 -0.13 -7.97 9.62
CA GLN A 55 -1.47 -8.20 10.15
C GLN A 55 -1.53 -9.46 11.02
N ARG A 56 -0.94 -10.58 10.57
CA ARG A 56 -0.83 -11.80 11.39
C ARG A 56 -0.02 -11.57 12.67
N GLY A 57 1.05 -10.79 12.60
CA GLY A 57 1.88 -10.45 13.76
C GLY A 57 1.15 -9.61 14.81
N ILE A 58 0.37 -8.61 14.37
CA ILE A 58 -0.42 -7.73 15.25
C ILE A 58 -1.51 -8.50 16.01
N GLU A 59 -2.01 -9.59 15.43
CA GLU A 59 -3.01 -10.45 16.07
C GLU A 59 -2.46 -11.34 17.19
N SER A 60 -1.13 -11.40 17.34
CA SER A 60 -0.50 -12.12 18.45
C SER A 60 -0.81 -11.44 19.78
N PRO A 61 -1.20 -12.20 20.83
CA PRO A 61 -1.39 -11.64 22.18
C PRO A 61 -0.12 -11.02 22.78
N ALA A 62 1.06 -11.36 22.26
CA ALA A 62 2.33 -10.80 22.71
C ALA A 62 2.63 -9.41 22.10
N TYR A 63 1.86 -8.96 21.11
CA TYR A 63 2.06 -7.66 20.48
C TYR A 63 1.51 -6.54 21.36
N ASN A 64 2.31 -5.50 21.60
CA ASN A 64 1.96 -4.34 22.44
C ASN A 64 2.20 -2.99 21.73
N GLY A 65 2.37 -3.01 20.39
CA GLY A 65 2.66 -1.82 19.59
C GLY A 65 4.08 -1.74 19.02
N GLY A 66 4.21 -1.03 17.89
CA GLY A 66 5.47 -0.76 17.20
C GLY A 66 6.00 0.65 17.45
N ARG A 67 7.29 0.89 17.14
CA ARG A 67 7.92 2.21 17.17
C ARG A 67 8.24 2.64 15.74
N TYR A 68 8.03 3.91 15.43
CA TYR A 68 8.46 4.48 14.15
C TYR A 68 9.96 4.74 14.14
N ALA A 69 10.61 4.50 13.01
CA ALA A 69 11.96 4.95 12.71
C ALA A 69 11.93 6.44 12.32
N PRO A 70 12.41 7.37 13.18
CA PRO A 70 12.15 8.81 13.00
C PRO A 70 12.71 9.42 11.72
N ASN A 71 13.72 8.78 11.13
CA ASN A 71 14.39 9.29 9.93
C ASN A 71 13.69 8.90 8.63
N VAL A 72 12.84 7.87 8.64
CA VAL A 72 12.25 7.30 7.40
C VAL A 72 10.73 7.13 7.47
N GLU A 73 10.13 7.06 8.66
CA GLU A 73 8.70 6.75 8.84
C GLU A 73 7.84 7.97 9.24
N LYS A 74 8.31 9.18 8.97
CA LYS A 74 7.61 10.43 9.34
C LYS A 74 6.22 10.53 8.70
N ALA A 75 6.09 10.10 7.45
CA ALA A 75 4.82 10.13 6.72
C ALA A 75 3.79 9.16 7.34
N MET A 76 4.22 7.95 7.71
CA MET A 76 3.35 6.98 8.39
C MET A 76 2.91 7.47 9.77
N HIS A 77 3.85 8.03 10.54
CA HIS A 77 3.50 8.65 11.83
C HIS A 77 2.46 9.77 11.65
N HIS A 78 2.67 10.66 10.67
CA HIS A 78 1.74 11.75 10.40
C HIS A 78 0.35 11.26 9.98
N PHE A 79 0.27 10.24 9.10
CA PHE A 79 -0.99 9.60 8.73
C PHE A 79 -1.75 9.07 9.96
N HIS A 80 -1.07 8.38 10.87
CA HIS A 80 -1.70 7.87 12.08
C HIS A 80 -2.14 8.98 13.05
N CYS A 81 -1.41 10.11 13.13
CA CYS A 81 -1.89 11.29 13.86
C CYS A 81 -3.21 11.82 13.29
N LEU A 82 -3.29 12.01 11.96
CA LEU A 82 -4.52 12.47 11.30
C LEU A 82 -5.67 11.49 11.47
N LEU A 83 -5.41 10.18 11.37
CA LEU A 83 -6.41 9.15 11.61
C LEU A 83 -6.93 9.21 13.05
N HIS A 84 -6.04 9.37 14.03
CA HIS A 84 -6.42 9.49 15.43
C HIS A 84 -7.31 10.72 15.66
N GLU A 85 -6.92 11.88 15.13
CA GLU A 85 -7.73 13.10 15.18
C GLU A 85 -9.10 12.90 14.53
N ASN A 86 -9.16 12.21 13.39
CA ASN A 86 -10.42 11.93 12.70
C ASN A 86 -11.36 11.00 13.50
N LEU A 87 -10.81 10.02 14.23
CA LEU A 87 -11.60 9.07 15.05
C LEU A 87 -12.11 9.68 16.37
N LEU A 88 -11.53 10.79 16.81
CA LEU A 88 -11.95 11.51 18.02
C LEU A 88 -13.04 12.55 17.77
N ASN A 89 -13.24 12.96 16.51
CA ASN A 89 -14.29 13.89 16.09
C ASN A 89 -15.56 13.14 15.67
#